data_AF-A0A1M3BAL0-F1
#
_entry.id   AF-A0A1M3BAL0-F1
#
_cell.length_a   1.000
_cell.length_b   1.000
_cell.length_c   1.000
_cell.angle_alpha   90.00
_cell.angle_beta   90.00
_cell.angle_gamma   90.00
#
_symmetry.space_group_name_H-M   'P 1'
#
loop_
_entity.id
_entity.type
_entity.pdbx_description
1 polymer ?
#
loop_
_entity_poly.entity_id
_entity_poly.type
_entity_poly.pdbx_seq_one_letter_code
_entity_poly.pdbx_strand_id
1 'polypeptide(L)'
;MAQVSKTTNEKFQEVSLQKIITDDQAVEIFPIDDSLFDLEEYDSELQEHKRLLNQRSESKEKVIIRIPSNPDEEADHQSASKFCQENREHEVSELMRLRRAITGKRTQEILDIVLRLYPDAHLASEAFDFLLTLKLPDQLKVDVLEAKNIYEIRYKREIEEGHKLAHAAAIAAAHLDEKSGKEIDPKHFRDLRELYHEVVHGQYDFPVLFGKLTKFYSFNELHKIIKYMYRELGREINKLKGDKTEERPLLINMAKQIRNLQALIGVFRTFEKVQKHLNRLGVD
;
A
#
# COMPACT_ATOMS: atom_id res chain seq x y z
N MET A 1 22.85 -47.34 63.77
CA MET A 1 21.38 -47.25 63.58
C MET A 1 21.12 -45.93 62.87
N ALA A 2 20.96 -45.93 61.54
CA ALA A 2 19.67 -45.96 60.82
C ALA A 2 18.77 -44.77 61.24
N GLN A 3 18.18 -43.94 60.39
CA GLN A 3 18.02 -43.82 58.93
C GLN A 3 17.23 -42.49 58.69
N VAL A 4 17.29 -41.91 57.47
CA VAL A 4 16.21 -41.12 56.80
C VAL A 4 15.95 -39.68 57.32
N SER A 5 15.77 -38.60 56.54
CA SER A 5 15.90 -38.27 55.11
C SER A 5 15.60 -36.77 54.89
N LYS A 6 16.13 -36.24 53.77
CA LYS A 6 15.62 -35.15 52.90
C LYS A 6 15.83 -33.69 53.31
N THR A 7 17.00 -33.24 52.88
CA THR A 7 17.36 -31.92 52.36
C THR A 7 16.45 -31.47 51.20
N THR A 8 16.01 -30.21 51.21
CA THR A 8 15.51 -29.49 50.01
C THR A 8 16.43 -28.29 49.81
N ASN A 9 17.24 -28.36 48.75
CA ASN A 9 18.17 -27.31 48.34
C ASN A 9 17.79 -27.02 46.88
N GLU A 10 16.99 -25.98 46.65
CA GLU A 10 16.58 -25.55 45.31
C GLU A 10 17.77 -24.87 44.63
N LYS A 11 18.42 -25.64 43.76
CA LYS A 11 19.45 -25.18 42.85
C LYS A 11 18.80 -24.37 41.72
N PHE A 12 19.22 -23.12 41.58
CA PHE A 12 19.31 -22.46 40.29
C PHE A 12 20.16 -23.34 39.36
N GLN A 13 19.52 -23.93 38.36
CA GLN A 13 20.22 -24.51 37.21
C GLN A 13 20.02 -23.60 36.01
N GLU A 14 21.15 -23.09 35.52
CA GLU A 14 21.32 -22.64 34.14
C GLU A 14 20.73 -23.69 33.18
N VAL A 15 19.65 -23.34 32.50
CA VAL A 15 19.16 -24.13 31.38
C VAL A 15 19.85 -23.61 30.13
N SER A 16 20.86 -24.36 29.70
CA SER A 16 21.58 -24.19 28.44
C SER A 16 20.60 -24.03 27.26
N LEU A 17 20.79 -22.95 26.50
CA LEU A 17 20.18 -22.67 25.19
C LEU A 17 20.75 -23.58 24.09
N GLN A 18 20.70 -24.90 24.29
CA GLN A 18 21.05 -25.90 23.28
C GLN A 18 20.07 -27.07 23.35
N LYS A 19 18.85 -26.83 22.86
CA LYS A 19 17.92 -27.85 22.36
C LYS A 19 16.73 -27.19 21.66
N ILE A 20 17.02 -26.49 20.58
CA ILE A 20 16.07 -26.30 19.49
C ILE A 20 16.83 -26.84 18.27
N ILE A 21 16.15 -27.60 17.40
CA ILE A 21 16.68 -28.45 16.33
C ILE A 21 16.89 -29.90 16.80
N THR A 22 15.80 -30.66 16.84
CA THR A 22 15.57 -31.81 15.94
C THR A 22 14.18 -32.35 16.25
N ASP A 23 13.19 -31.83 15.54
CA ASP A 23 12.04 -32.65 15.17
C ASP A 23 11.72 -32.33 13.72
N ASP A 24 12.03 -33.33 12.90
CA ASP A 24 11.94 -33.38 11.45
C ASP A 24 10.47 -33.58 11.04
N GLN A 25 9.59 -32.70 11.52
CA GLN A 25 8.28 -32.53 10.91
C GLN A 25 8.48 -31.58 9.75
N ALA A 26 8.68 -32.16 8.57
CA ALA A 26 8.44 -31.50 7.31
C ALA A 26 7.08 -30.79 7.43
N VAL A 27 7.12 -29.48 7.67
CA VAL A 27 5.97 -28.62 7.43
C VAL A 27 5.69 -28.82 5.96
N GLU A 28 4.65 -29.59 5.63
CA GLU A 28 4.10 -29.63 4.30
C GLU A 28 3.75 -28.18 3.94
N ILE A 29 4.68 -27.52 3.26
CA ILE A 29 4.39 -26.31 2.53
C ILE A 29 3.48 -26.79 1.43
N PHE A 30 2.18 -26.80 1.70
CA PHE A 30 1.16 -27.07 0.70
C PHE A 30 1.53 -26.23 -0.53
N PRO A 31 1.67 -26.85 -1.71
CA PRO A 31 2.03 -26.12 -2.91
C PRO A 31 1.07 -24.95 -3.05
N ILE A 32 1.62 -23.75 -3.22
CA ILE A 32 0.83 -22.60 -3.63
C ILE A 32 0.16 -23.03 -4.92
N ASP A 33 -1.14 -23.22 -4.88
CA ASP A 33 -1.91 -23.63 -6.04
C ASP A 33 -1.84 -22.47 -7.05
N ASP A 34 -0.99 -22.62 -8.07
CA ASP A 34 -0.81 -21.63 -9.13
C ASP A 34 -2.10 -21.46 -9.95
N SER A 35 -3.08 -22.38 -9.83
CA SER A 35 -4.41 -22.24 -10.43
C SER A 35 -5.34 -21.27 -9.70
N LEU A 36 -4.95 -20.76 -8.53
CA LEU A 36 -5.74 -19.77 -7.77
C LEU A 36 -5.55 -18.32 -8.27
N PHE A 37 -4.72 -18.12 -9.30
CA PHE A 37 -4.39 -16.83 -9.89
C PHE A 37 -4.89 -16.77 -11.33
N ASP A 38 -6.15 -16.40 -11.50
CA ASP A 38 -6.67 -16.09 -12.82
C ASP A 38 -6.10 -14.73 -13.27
N LEU A 39 -4.94 -14.78 -13.93
CA LEU A 39 -4.23 -13.59 -14.42
C LEU A 39 -5.02 -12.87 -15.51
N GLU A 40 -5.91 -13.58 -16.22
CA GLU A 40 -6.76 -13.00 -17.27
C GLU A 40 -7.88 -12.13 -16.67
N GLU A 41 -8.48 -12.55 -15.55
CA GLU A 41 -9.47 -11.74 -14.81
C GLU A 41 -8.85 -10.41 -14.34
N TYR A 42 -7.59 -10.45 -13.88
CA TYR A 42 -6.85 -9.28 -13.41
C TYR A 42 -6.50 -8.28 -14.52
N ASP A 43 -6.02 -8.74 -15.68
CA ASP A 43 -5.72 -7.84 -16.80
C ASP A 43 -7.00 -7.20 -17.37
N SER A 44 -8.13 -7.91 -17.31
CA SER A 44 -9.44 -7.37 -17.64
C SER A 44 -9.88 -6.30 -16.64
N GLU A 45 -9.79 -6.54 -15.33
CA GLU A 45 -10.08 -5.56 -14.27
C GLU A 45 -9.19 -4.31 -14.40
N LEU A 46 -7.92 -4.48 -14.74
CA LEU A 46 -6.94 -3.41 -14.94
C LEU A 46 -7.29 -2.51 -16.13
N GLN A 47 -7.68 -3.12 -17.26
CA GLN A 47 -8.10 -2.39 -18.45
C GLN A 47 -9.42 -1.65 -18.22
N GLU A 48 -10.34 -2.24 -17.47
CA GLU A 48 -11.61 -1.61 -17.12
C GLU A 48 -11.40 -0.40 -16.19
N HIS A 49 -10.52 -0.50 -15.19
CA HIS A 49 -10.17 0.63 -14.34
C HIS A 49 -9.53 1.79 -15.13
N LYS A 50 -8.59 1.50 -16.05
CA LYS A 50 -8.01 2.51 -16.94
C LYS A 50 -9.08 3.17 -17.83
N ARG A 51 -10.05 2.41 -18.33
CA ARG A 51 -11.18 2.95 -19.10
C ARG A 51 -12.09 3.85 -18.26
N LEU A 52 -12.39 3.46 -17.02
CA LEU A 52 -13.24 4.24 -16.11
C LEU A 52 -12.57 5.56 -15.67
N LEU A 53 -11.24 5.57 -15.51
CA LEU A 53 -10.48 6.80 -15.27
C LEU A 53 -10.56 7.75 -16.48
N ASN A 54 -10.39 7.23 -17.69
CA ASN A 54 -10.48 8.02 -18.92
C ASN A 54 -11.90 8.54 -19.21
N GLN A 55 -12.95 7.80 -18.85
CA GLN A 55 -14.34 8.29 -18.98
C GLN A 55 -14.71 9.33 -17.91
N ARG A 56 -14.08 9.25 -16.72
CA ARG A 56 -14.31 10.21 -15.63
C ARG A 56 -13.59 11.54 -15.85
N SER A 57 -12.43 11.57 -16.52
CA SER A 57 -11.75 12.82 -16.88
C SER A 57 -12.56 13.68 -17.87
N GLU A 58 -13.46 13.06 -18.63
CA GLU A 58 -14.39 13.78 -19.53
C GLU A 58 -15.61 14.39 -18.81
N SER A 59 -15.88 14.03 -17.54
CA SER A 59 -17.19 14.29 -16.89
C SER A 59 -17.17 15.20 -15.64
N LYS A 60 -16.06 15.83 -15.23
CA LYS A 60 -16.05 16.69 -14.03
C LYS A 60 -15.56 18.11 -14.34
N GLU A 61 -16.53 19.00 -14.57
CA GLU A 61 -16.38 20.45 -14.54
C GLU A 61 -16.99 21.03 -13.24
N LYS A 62 -16.29 22.02 -12.67
CA LYS A 62 -16.68 22.94 -11.57
C LYS A 62 -16.50 22.48 -10.13
N VAL A 63 -15.23 22.43 -9.70
CA VAL A 63 -14.87 22.87 -8.34
C VAL A 63 -14.49 24.35 -8.43
N ILE A 64 -15.23 25.22 -7.73
CA ILE A 64 -14.94 26.65 -7.68
C ILE A 64 -13.75 26.87 -6.74
N ILE A 65 -12.55 26.90 -7.31
CA ILE A 65 -11.31 27.31 -6.64
C ILE A 65 -10.95 28.70 -7.20
N ARG A 66 -10.50 29.60 -6.32
CA ARG A 66 -10.17 31.00 -6.65
C ARG A 66 -9.21 31.06 -7.84
N ILE A 67 -9.70 31.59 -8.96
CA ILE A 67 -8.98 31.71 -10.23
C ILE A 67 -7.84 32.74 -10.05
N PRO A 68 -6.58 32.38 -10.33
CA PRO A 68 -5.47 33.34 -10.33
C PRO A 68 -5.60 34.32 -11.51
N SER A 69 -5.20 35.57 -11.30
CA SER A 69 -5.39 36.69 -12.25
C SER A 69 -4.41 36.73 -13.44
N ASN A 70 -3.59 35.68 -13.63
CA ASN A 70 -2.55 35.61 -14.68
C ASN A 70 -2.80 34.39 -15.59
N PRO A 71 -2.87 34.56 -16.93
CA PRO A 71 -3.13 33.46 -17.87
C PRO A 71 -2.14 32.29 -17.79
N ASP A 72 -0.88 32.54 -17.45
CA ASP A 72 0.13 31.47 -17.27
C ASP A 72 -0.13 30.66 -15.99
N GLU A 73 -0.58 31.31 -14.90
CA GLU A 73 -0.94 30.60 -13.66
C GLU A 73 -2.23 29.79 -13.82
N GLU A 74 -3.15 30.24 -14.69
CA GLU A 74 -4.39 29.51 -14.98
C GLU A 74 -4.11 28.22 -15.76
N ALA A 75 -3.19 28.25 -16.73
CA ALA A 75 -2.74 27.06 -17.44
C ALA A 75 -2.03 26.07 -16.51
N ASP A 76 -1.16 26.55 -15.64
CA ASP A 76 -0.48 25.72 -14.62
C ASP A 76 -1.50 25.10 -13.65
N HIS A 77 -2.51 25.87 -13.21
CA HIS A 77 -3.56 25.37 -12.32
C HIS A 77 -4.46 24.32 -12.98
N GLN A 78 -4.80 24.49 -14.26
CA GLN A 78 -5.53 23.47 -15.02
C GLN A 78 -4.71 22.19 -15.18
N SER A 79 -3.41 22.33 -15.41
CA SER A 79 -2.49 21.19 -15.54
C SER A 79 -2.36 20.44 -14.21
N ALA A 80 -2.23 21.17 -13.09
CA ALA A 80 -2.23 20.59 -11.74
C ALA A 80 -3.56 19.89 -11.44
N SER A 81 -4.70 20.50 -11.78
CA SER A 81 -6.01 19.87 -11.58
C SER A 81 -6.17 18.58 -12.38
N LYS A 82 -5.68 18.51 -13.62
CA LYS A 82 -5.71 17.28 -14.43
C LYS A 82 -4.78 16.22 -13.84
N PHE A 83 -3.57 16.63 -13.43
CA PHE A 83 -2.61 15.72 -12.81
C PHE A 83 -3.17 15.09 -11.53
N CYS A 84 -3.82 15.87 -10.66
CA CYS A 84 -4.46 15.36 -9.44
C CYS A 84 -5.67 14.42 -9.72
N GLN A 85 -6.33 14.53 -10.88
CA GLN A 85 -7.40 13.60 -11.25
C GLN A 85 -6.85 12.21 -11.55
N GLU A 86 -5.67 12.15 -12.18
CA GLU A 86 -4.96 10.90 -12.48
C GLU A 86 -4.25 10.36 -11.23
N ASN A 87 -3.66 11.25 -10.42
CA ASN A 87 -2.90 10.93 -9.22
C ASN A 87 -3.59 11.49 -7.97
N ARG A 88 -4.46 10.67 -7.38
CA ARG A 88 -5.34 11.09 -6.27
C ARG A 88 -4.60 11.48 -4.98
N GLU A 89 -3.32 11.15 -4.86
CA GLU A 89 -2.53 11.46 -3.66
C GLU A 89 -1.93 12.88 -3.66
N HIS A 90 -1.96 13.57 -4.80
CA HIS A 90 -1.47 14.94 -4.91
C HIS A 90 -2.60 15.96 -4.70
N GLU A 91 -2.28 17.05 -3.99
CA GLU A 91 -3.18 18.21 -3.88
C GLU A 91 -2.75 19.33 -4.84
N VAL A 92 -3.73 19.94 -5.52
CA VAL A 92 -3.49 21.07 -6.44
C VAL A 92 -2.76 22.22 -5.74
N SER A 93 -3.11 22.52 -4.49
CA SER A 93 -2.51 23.61 -3.74
C SER A 93 -1.01 23.38 -3.45
N GLU A 94 -0.61 22.12 -3.22
CA GLU A 94 0.77 21.71 -2.99
C GLU A 94 1.59 21.76 -4.28
N LEU A 95 1.05 21.26 -5.38
CA LEU A 95 1.70 21.32 -6.69
C LEU A 95 1.92 22.78 -7.14
N MET A 96 0.94 23.64 -6.93
CA MET A 96 1.07 25.08 -7.21
C MET A 96 2.08 25.76 -6.28
N ARG A 97 2.16 25.34 -5.01
CA ARG A 97 3.20 25.81 -4.07
C ARG A 97 4.59 25.40 -4.55
N LEU A 98 4.76 24.15 -4.99
CA LEU A 98 6.01 23.65 -5.57
C LEU A 98 6.40 24.47 -6.80
N ARG A 99 5.47 24.64 -7.74
CA ARG A 99 5.69 25.41 -8.98
C ARG A 99 6.20 26.83 -8.73
N ARG A 100 5.64 27.52 -7.73
CA ARG A 100 6.10 28.85 -7.32
C ARG A 100 7.49 28.81 -6.69
N ALA A 101 7.74 27.83 -5.82
CA ALA A 101 8.97 27.72 -5.04
C ALA A 101 10.23 27.46 -5.89
N ILE A 102 10.09 26.77 -7.03
CA ILE A 102 11.23 26.42 -7.90
C ILE A 102 11.64 27.54 -8.87
N THR A 103 10.89 28.65 -8.95
CA THR A 103 11.18 29.71 -9.92
C THR A 103 12.51 30.38 -9.59
N GLY A 104 13.43 30.40 -10.56
CA GLY A 104 14.77 30.97 -10.40
C GLY A 104 15.73 30.10 -9.56
N LYS A 105 15.37 28.84 -9.31
CA LYS A 105 16.18 27.87 -8.56
C LYS A 105 17.01 27.00 -9.49
N ARG A 106 18.13 26.50 -8.97
CA ARG A 106 19.01 25.55 -9.68
C ARG A 106 18.77 24.12 -9.23
N THR A 107 19.32 23.15 -9.97
CA THR A 107 19.19 21.69 -9.76
C THR A 107 19.16 21.28 -8.28
N GLN A 108 20.19 21.62 -7.50
CA GLN A 108 20.28 21.22 -6.09
C GLN A 108 19.20 21.86 -5.21
N GLU A 109 18.89 23.14 -5.42
CA GLU A 109 17.85 23.82 -4.66
C GLU A 109 16.46 23.26 -5.00
N ILE A 110 16.21 22.91 -6.26
CA ILE A 110 14.98 22.27 -6.70
C ILE A 110 14.81 20.92 -6.00
N LEU A 111 15.88 20.10 -5.99
CA LEU A 111 15.89 18.82 -5.29
C LEU A 111 15.54 18.98 -3.80
N ASP A 112 16.19 19.92 -3.11
CA ASP A 112 15.96 20.17 -1.69
C ASP A 112 14.53 20.68 -1.42
N ILE A 113 13.96 21.50 -2.31
CA ILE A 113 12.58 21.98 -2.23
C ILE A 113 11.59 20.82 -2.39
N VAL A 114 11.80 19.97 -3.40
CA VAL A 114 10.92 18.82 -3.66
C VAL A 114 10.95 17.85 -2.48
N LEU A 115 12.13 17.46 -1.99
CA LEU A 115 12.28 16.57 -0.83
C LEU A 115 11.63 17.12 0.45
N ARG A 116 11.64 18.44 0.62
CA ARG A 116 11.02 19.09 1.78
C ARG A 116 9.48 19.14 1.66
N LEU A 117 8.95 19.33 0.46
CA LEU A 117 7.50 19.39 0.22
C LEU A 117 6.88 17.99 0.11
N TYR A 118 7.62 17.02 -0.43
CA TYR A 118 7.23 15.64 -0.64
C TYR A 118 8.22 14.71 0.06
N PRO A 119 8.01 14.39 1.35
CA PRO A 119 8.85 13.45 2.08
C PRO A 119 8.74 12.00 1.57
N ASP A 120 7.62 11.66 0.92
CA ASP A 120 7.41 10.35 0.32
C ASP A 120 8.13 10.25 -1.02
N ALA A 121 8.88 9.16 -1.19
CA ALA A 121 9.81 9.09 -2.30
C ALA A 121 9.13 9.00 -3.67
N HIS A 122 8.00 8.29 -3.72
CA HIS A 122 7.22 8.10 -4.94
C HIS A 122 6.45 9.36 -5.32
N LEU A 123 5.83 10.03 -4.34
CA LEU A 123 5.15 11.32 -4.59
C LEU A 123 6.13 12.42 -5.02
N ALA A 124 7.35 12.42 -4.49
CA ALA A 124 8.40 13.33 -4.97
C ALA A 124 8.78 13.06 -6.43
N SER A 125 8.85 11.80 -6.86
CA SER A 125 9.09 11.41 -8.26
C SER A 125 7.96 11.91 -9.17
N GLU A 126 6.70 11.67 -8.79
CA GLU A 126 5.53 12.16 -9.52
C GLU A 126 5.46 13.70 -9.57
N ALA A 127 5.87 14.38 -8.50
CA ALA A 127 5.95 15.84 -8.48
C ALA A 127 6.98 16.38 -9.50
N PHE A 128 8.11 15.69 -9.73
CA PHE A 128 9.03 16.03 -10.81
C PHE A 128 8.40 15.83 -12.18
N ASP A 129 7.64 14.74 -12.38
CA ASP A 129 6.90 14.51 -13.62
C ASP A 129 5.91 15.64 -13.89
N PHE A 130 5.13 16.03 -12.88
CA PHE A 130 4.26 17.20 -12.98
C PHE A 130 5.02 18.45 -13.43
N LEU A 131 6.14 18.78 -12.79
CA LEU A 131 6.93 19.95 -13.17
C LEU A 131 7.40 19.90 -14.64
N LEU A 132 7.75 18.72 -15.14
CA LEU A 132 8.18 18.52 -16.53
C LEU A 132 7.03 18.61 -17.55
N THR A 133 5.77 18.44 -17.11
CA THR A 133 4.59 18.69 -17.96
C THR A 133 4.30 20.18 -18.18
N LEU A 134 4.80 21.04 -17.30
CA LEU A 134 4.54 22.48 -17.35
C LEU A 134 5.39 23.19 -18.41
N LYS A 135 4.90 24.36 -18.83
CA LYS A 135 5.67 25.27 -19.69
C LYS A 135 6.68 26.05 -18.84
N LEU A 136 7.87 25.49 -18.67
CA LEU A 136 8.98 26.11 -17.95
C LEU A 136 9.99 26.76 -18.91
N PRO A 137 10.73 27.79 -18.47
CA PRO A 137 11.92 28.27 -19.19
C PRO A 137 12.92 27.14 -19.43
N ASP A 138 13.59 27.14 -20.60
CA ASP A 138 14.47 26.04 -21.03
C ASP A 138 15.51 25.65 -19.97
N GLN A 139 16.19 26.64 -19.38
CA GLN A 139 17.19 26.38 -18.34
C GLN A 139 16.57 25.73 -17.09
N LEU A 140 15.40 26.21 -16.65
CA LEU A 140 14.72 25.64 -15.49
C LEU A 140 14.27 24.20 -15.78
N LYS A 141 13.83 23.92 -17.01
CA LYS A 141 13.45 22.56 -17.42
C LYS A 141 14.63 21.59 -17.39
N VAL A 142 15.81 22.05 -17.83
CA VAL A 142 17.06 21.27 -17.72
C VAL A 142 17.41 20.99 -16.27
N ASP A 143 17.36 22.01 -15.41
CA ASP A 143 17.67 21.88 -13.98
C ASP A 143 16.67 20.93 -13.26
N VAL A 144 15.38 20.98 -13.61
CA VAL A 144 14.36 20.05 -13.10
C VAL A 144 14.64 18.61 -13.56
N LEU A 145 14.99 18.41 -14.84
CA LEU A 145 15.28 17.08 -15.37
C LEU A 145 16.53 16.47 -14.73
N GLU A 146 17.57 17.27 -14.54
CA GLU A 146 18.79 16.82 -13.85
C GLU A 146 18.51 16.48 -12.39
N ALA A 147 17.71 17.30 -11.69
CA ALA A 147 17.31 17.04 -10.31
C ALA A 147 16.50 15.73 -10.20
N LYS A 148 15.58 15.50 -11.14
CA LYS A 148 14.81 14.25 -11.24
C LYS A 148 15.74 13.05 -11.44
N ASN A 149 16.71 13.13 -12.35
CA ASN A 149 17.64 12.03 -12.61
C ASN A 149 18.50 11.70 -11.38
N ILE A 150 19.03 12.72 -10.70
CA ILE A 150 19.80 12.54 -9.44
C ILE A 150 18.91 11.86 -8.40
N TYR A 151 17.66 12.30 -8.29
CA TYR A 151 16.69 11.78 -7.35
C TYR A 151 16.33 10.31 -7.63
N GLU A 152 15.99 9.97 -8.87
CA GLU A 152 15.63 8.61 -9.27
C GLU A 152 16.78 7.62 -9.10
N ILE A 153 18.01 8.03 -9.38
CA ILE A 153 19.19 7.18 -9.13
C ILE A 153 19.34 6.91 -7.63
N ARG A 154 19.12 7.92 -6.80
CA ARG A 154 19.34 7.84 -5.36
C ARG A 154 18.24 7.06 -4.62
N TYR A 155 16.98 7.20 -5.04
CA TYR A 155 15.80 6.65 -4.35
C TYR A 155 15.07 5.60 -5.20
N LYS A 156 15.77 4.95 -6.13
CA LYS A 156 15.18 4.01 -7.09
C LYS A 156 14.29 2.97 -6.43
N ARG A 157 14.79 2.35 -5.35
CA ARG A 157 14.08 1.28 -4.65
C ARG A 157 12.80 1.80 -4.01
N GLU A 158 12.88 2.92 -3.32
CA GLU A 158 11.77 3.55 -2.60
C GLU A 158 10.69 4.05 -3.57
N ILE A 159 11.10 4.55 -4.74
CA ILE A 159 10.17 4.94 -5.82
C ILE A 159 9.46 3.71 -6.39
N GLU A 160 10.19 2.63 -6.68
CA GLU A 160 9.60 1.38 -7.17
C GLU A 160 8.64 0.75 -6.15
N GLU A 161 9.02 0.73 -4.87
CA GLU A 161 8.16 0.28 -3.77
C GLU A 161 6.91 1.18 -3.66
N GLY A 162 7.08 2.50 -3.69
CA GLY A 162 5.97 3.45 -3.67
C GLY A 162 5.01 3.31 -4.85
N HIS A 163 5.50 3.04 -6.07
CA HIS A 163 4.64 2.75 -7.21
C HIS A 163 3.82 1.46 -7.03
N LYS A 164 4.45 0.39 -6.53
CA LYS A 164 3.72 -0.87 -6.22
C LYS A 164 2.62 -0.61 -5.20
N LEU A 165 2.93 0.21 -4.19
CA LEU A 165 2.03 0.59 -3.11
C LEU A 165 0.86 1.48 -3.58
N ALA A 166 1.12 2.49 -4.39
CA ALA A 166 0.08 3.37 -4.93
C ALA A 166 -0.85 2.59 -5.85
N HIS A 167 -0.30 1.69 -6.65
CA HIS A 167 -1.07 0.75 -7.47
C HIS A 167 -1.93 -0.19 -6.61
N ALA A 168 -1.40 -0.66 -5.48
CA ALA A 168 -2.13 -1.45 -4.50
C ALA A 168 -3.30 -0.71 -3.87
N ALA A 169 -3.05 0.52 -3.44
CA ALA A 169 -4.06 1.41 -2.92
C ALA A 169 -5.15 1.68 -3.97
N ALA A 170 -4.78 1.86 -5.24
CA ALA A 170 -5.72 2.09 -6.34
C ALA A 170 -6.67 0.91 -6.57
N ILE A 171 -6.15 -0.32 -6.59
CA ILE A 171 -6.97 -1.52 -6.76
C ILE A 171 -7.88 -1.73 -5.55
N ALA A 172 -7.32 -1.61 -4.35
CA ALA A 172 -8.10 -1.72 -3.12
C ALA A 172 -9.25 -0.70 -3.14
N ALA A 173 -8.94 0.56 -3.47
CA ALA A 173 -9.90 1.64 -3.62
C ALA A 173 -10.98 1.31 -4.68
N ALA A 174 -10.61 0.88 -5.88
CA ALA A 174 -11.58 0.51 -6.93
C ALA A 174 -12.58 -0.55 -6.45
N HIS A 175 -12.11 -1.55 -5.71
CA HIS A 175 -12.98 -2.58 -5.14
C HIS A 175 -13.89 -2.06 -4.01
N LEU A 176 -13.57 -0.95 -3.34
CA LEU A 176 -14.47 -0.30 -2.36
C LEU A 176 -15.58 0.52 -3.07
N ASP A 177 -15.30 1.05 -4.25
CA ASP A 177 -16.19 1.98 -4.98
C ASP A 177 -17.34 1.25 -5.73
N GLU A 178 -17.18 -0.04 -6.09
CA GLU A 178 -18.16 -0.86 -6.83
C GLU A 178 -19.60 -0.89 -6.26
N LYS A 179 -19.79 -0.54 -4.98
CA LYS A 179 -21.13 -0.50 -4.36
C LYS A 179 -21.47 0.84 -3.69
N SER A 180 -20.51 1.74 -3.53
CA SER A 180 -20.70 2.93 -2.68
C SER A 180 -20.89 4.22 -3.49
N GLY A 181 -20.37 4.30 -4.73
CA GLY A 181 -20.45 5.50 -5.56
C GLY A 181 -19.84 6.74 -4.90
N LYS A 182 -18.99 6.55 -3.89
CA LYS A 182 -18.40 7.62 -3.09
C LYS A 182 -16.95 7.80 -3.50
N GLU A 183 -16.62 9.04 -3.82
CA GLU A 183 -15.25 9.48 -4.08
C GLU A 183 -14.37 9.09 -2.88
N ILE A 184 -13.39 8.23 -3.14
CA ILE A 184 -12.46 7.77 -2.11
C ILE A 184 -11.57 8.95 -1.79
N ASP A 185 -11.69 9.41 -0.55
CA ASP A 185 -10.89 10.51 -0.02
C ASP A 185 -9.40 10.15 -0.15
N PRO A 186 -8.57 11.00 -0.78
CA PRO A 186 -7.12 10.87 -0.91
C PRO A 186 -6.40 10.38 0.34
N LYS A 187 -6.90 10.72 1.53
CA LYS A 187 -6.35 10.27 2.80
C LYS A 187 -6.36 8.73 2.94
N HIS A 188 -7.40 8.06 2.44
CA HIS A 188 -7.51 6.60 2.50
C HIS A 188 -6.51 5.91 1.57
N PHE A 189 -6.06 6.57 0.50
CA PHE A 189 -5.01 6.04 -0.39
C PHE A 189 -3.66 5.98 0.31
N ARG A 190 -3.30 7.05 1.02
CA ARG A 190 -2.08 7.08 1.85
C ARG A 190 -2.16 6.05 2.97
N ASP A 191 -3.29 5.99 3.68
CA ASP A 191 -3.50 5.01 4.76
C ASP A 191 -3.40 3.55 4.24
N LEU A 192 -3.90 3.28 3.03
CA LEU A 192 -3.77 1.98 2.34
C LEU A 192 -2.31 1.65 2.00
N ARG A 193 -1.56 2.62 1.48
CA ARG A 193 -0.13 2.47 1.17
C ARG A 193 0.67 2.20 2.45
N GLU A 194 0.49 3.03 3.47
CA GLU A 194 1.20 2.87 4.75
C GLU A 194 0.89 1.51 5.39
N LEU A 195 -0.37 1.11 5.38
CA LEU A 195 -0.79 -0.20 5.87
C LEU A 195 -0.17 -1.35 5.07
N TYR A 196 -0.13 -1.29 3.74
CA TYR A 196 0.51 -2.33 2.94
C TYR A 196 2.02 -2.38 3.21
N HIS A 197 2.69 -1.22 3.26
CA HIS A 197 4.11 -1.15 3.59
C HIS A 197 4.36 -1.74 4.99
N GLU A 198 3.55 -1.38 5.99
CA GLU A 198 3.58 -1.99 7.31
C GLU A 198 3.38 -3.51 7.23
N VAL A 199 2.45 -4.01 6.42
CA VAL A 199 2.19 -5.45 6.28
C VAL A 199 3.36 -6.17 5.62
N VAL A 200 3.98 -5.60 4.59
CA VAL A 200 5.09 -6.23 3.86
C VAL A 200 6.39 -6.22 4.67
N HIS A 201 6.64 -5.16 5.43
CA HIS A 201 7.90 -4.99 6.18
C HIS A 201 7.77 -5.27 7.68
N GLY A 202 6.55 -5.39 8.20
CA GLY A 202 6.26 -5.62 9.61
C GLY A 202 6.14 -7.11 9.95
N GLN A 203 6.38 -7.43 11.23
CA GLN A 203 6.08 -8.74 11.81
C GLN A 203 4.81 -8.61 12.65
N TYR A 204 3.66 -8.78 12.02
CA TYR A 204 2.37 -8.76 12.71
C TYR A 204 1.80 -10.16 12.83
N ASP A 205 1.34 -10.50 14.03
CA ASP A 205 0.44 -11.63 14.21
C ASP A 205 -0.97 -11.29 13.70
N PHE A 206 -1.70 -12.31 13.24
CA PHE A 206 -3.05 -12.13 12.68
C PHE A 206 -4.00 -11.30 13.56
N PRO A 207 -4.03 -11.39 14.92
CA PRO A 207 -4.98 -10.60 15.71
C PRO A 207 -4.65 -9.11 15.67
N VAL A 208 -3.36 -8.77 15.67
CA VAL A 208 -2.88 -7.39 15.57
C VAL A 208 -3.22 -6.81 14.21
N LEU A 209 -2.95 -7.58 13.15
CA LEU A 209 -3.29 -7.18 11.79
C LEU A 209 -4.80 -7.00 11.60
N PHE A 210 -5.63 -7.93 12.12
CA PHE A 210 -7.08 -7.79 12.12
C PHE A 210 -7.55 -6.51 12.83
N GLY A 211 -7.02 -6.25 14.02
CA GLY A 211 -7.34 -5.05 14.81
C GLY A 211 -6.92 -3.75 14.14
N LYS A 212 -5.85 -3.75 13.34
CA LYS A 212 -5.48 -2.61 12.50
C LYS A 212 -6.45 -2.42 11.35
N LEU A 213 -6.70 -3.48 10.57
CA LEU A 213 -7.53 -3.40 9.37
C LEU A 213 -8.99 -3.01 9.70
N THR A 214 -9.56 -3.53 10.78
CA THR A 214 -10.94 -3.23 11.21
C THR A 214 -11.16 -1.80 11.66
N LYS A 215 -10.10 -1.03 11.96
CA LYS A 215 -10.21 0.41 12.24
C LYS A 215 -10.49 1.24 10.99
N PHE A 216 -10.02 0.77 9.84
CA PHE A 216 -10.07 1.51 8.58
C PHE A 216 -11.12 0.95 7.61
N TYR A 217 -11.44 -0.34 7.72
CA TYR A 217 -12.33 -1.02 6.77
C TYR A 217 -13.46 -1.73 7.48
N SER A 218 -14.65 -1.63 6.88
CA SER A 218 -15.79 -2.44 7.28
C SER A 218 -15.55 -3.92 6.95
N PHE A 219 -16.32 -4.78 7.61
CA PHE A 219 -16.16 -6.23 7.47
C PHE A 219 -16.31 -6.75 6.03
N ASN A 220 -17.18 -6.11 5.24
CA ASN A 220 -17.38 -6.45 3.83
C ASN A 220 -16.16 -6.11 2.96
N GLU A 221 -15.45 -5.04 3.32
CA GLU A 221 -14.30 -4.50 2.59
C GLU A 221 -13.02 -5.27 2.94
N LEU A 222 -12.90 -5.73 4.20
CA LEU A 222 -11.76 -6.52 4.68
C LEU A 222 -11.46 -7.72 3.80
N HIS A 223 -12.48 -8.43 3.31
CA HIS A 223 -12.25 -9.59 2.45
C HIS A 223 -11.52 -9.23 1.15
N LYS A 224 -11.92 -8.12 0.52
CA LYS A 224 -11.35 -7.64 -0.74
C LYS A 224 -9.88 -7.25 -0.53
N ILE A 225 -9.62 -6.51 0.54
CA ILE A 225 -8.28 -6.05 0.92
C ILE A 225 -7.37 -7.23 1.28
N ILE A 226 -7.86 -8.20 2.05
CA ILE A 226 -7.09 -9.39 2.43
C ILE A 226 -6.81 -10.29 1.22
N LYS A 227 -7.76 -10.46 0.30
CA LYS A 227 -7.53 -11.17 -0.97
C LYS A 227 -6.43 -10.48 -1.79
N TYR A 228 -6.49 -9.14 -1.87
CA TYR A 228 -5.50 -8.34 -2.56
C TYR A 228 -4.10 -8.46 -1.94
N MET A 229 -3.96 -8.21 -0.63
CA MET A 229 -2.67 -8.29 0.06
C MET A 229 -2.04 -9.68 -0.06
N TYR A 230 -2.87 -10.73 0.03
CA TYR A 230 -2.41 -12.11 -0.16
C TYR A 230 -1.83 -12.36 -1.55
N ARG A 231 -2.46 -11.80 -2.59
CA ARG A 231 -1.99 -11.92 -3.99
C ARG A 231 -0.66 -11.23 -4.19
N GLU A 232 -0.51 -10.00 -3.71
CA GLU A 232 0.75 -9.26 -3.91
C GLU A 232 1.91 -9.84 -3.10
N LEU A 233 1.67 -10.31 -1.87
CA LEU A 233 2.68 -11.07 -1.13
C LEU A 233 3.12 -12.31 -1.91
N GLY A 234 2.19 -13.03 -2.53
CA GLY A 234 2.49 -14.16 -3.42
C GLY A 234 3.42 -13.75 -4.57
N ARG A 235 3.16 -12.61 -5.22
CA ARG A 235 4.02 -12.08 -6.29
C ARG A 235 5.42 -11.75 -5.79
N GLU A 236 5.54 -11.11 -4.63
CA GLU A 236 6.86 -10.74 -4.09
C GLU A 236 7.66 -11.96 -3.62
N ILE A 237 7.02 -12.92 -2.96
CA ILE A 237 7.63 -14.22 -2.61
C ILE A 237 8.11 -14.96 -3.87
N ASN A 238 7.33 -14.90 -4.96
CA ASN A 238 7.66 -15.53 -6.23
C ASN A 238 8.86 -14.87 -6.91
N LYS A 239 9.02 -13.55 -6.82
CA LYS A 239 10.21 -12.85 -7.34
C LYS A 239 11.48 -13.24 -6.61
N LEU A 240 11.39 -13.49 -5.30
CA LEU A 240 12.52 -13.93 -4.47
C LEU A 240 12.76 -15.45 -4.56
N LYS A 241 12.14 -16.18 -5.51
CA LYS A 241 12.39 -17.62 -5.69
C LYS A 241 13.87 -17.87 -6.01
N GLY A 242 14.53 -18.62 -5.13
CA GLY A 242 15.94 -18.96 -5.27
C GLY A 242 16.91 -17.95 -4.65
N ASP A 243 16.40 -16.80 -4.22
CA ASP A 243 17.17 -15.82 -3.46
C ASP A 243 17.17 -16.19 -1.96
N LYS A 244 18.35 -16.12 -1.33
CA LYS A 244 18.54 -16.45 0.10
C LYS A 244 18.46 -15.19 0.98
N THR A 245 17.83 -14.14 0.49
CA THR A 245 17.59 -12.91 1.23
C THR A 245 16.70 -13.16 2.46
N GLU A 246 17.00 -12.47 3.55
CA GLU A 246 16.27 -12.54 4.82
C GLU A 246 14.80 -12.09 4.70
N GLU A 247 14.46 -11.38 3.61
CA GLU A 247 13.13 -10.88 3.31
C GLU A 247 12.14 -12.01 2.98
N ARG A 248 12.57 -13.08 2.31
CA ARG A 248 11.65 -14.14 1.84
C ARG A 248 10.96 -14.90 2.98
N PRO A 249 11.65 -15.37 4.05
CA PRO A 249 10.98 -15.98 5.20
C PRO A 249 9.96 -15.06 5.89
N LEU A 250 10.23 -13.75 5.94
CA LEU A 250 9.33 -12.77 6.54
C LEU A 250 8.04 -12.66 5.72
N LEU A 251 8.14 -12.56 4.40
CA LEU A 251 6.98 -12.51 3.51
C LEU A 251 6.14 -13.79 3.57
N ILE A 252 6.79 -14.97 3.66
CA ILE A 252 6.09 -16.25 3.84
C ILE A 252 5.33 -16.29 5.16
N ASN A 253 5.95 -15.83 6.26
CA ASN A 253 5.27 -15.73 7.54
C ASN A 253 4.07 -14.79 7.45
N MET A 254 4.22 -13.62 6.82
CA MET A 254 3.11 -12.70 6.63
C MET A 254 1.98 -13.32 5.79
N ALA A 255 2.30 -14.02 4.70
CA ALA A 255 1.30 -14.72 3.90
C ALA A 255 0.50 -15.75 4.72
N LYS A 256 1.14 -16.42 5.69
CA LYS A 256 0.46 -17.29 6.66
C LYS A 256 -0.51 -16.51 7.55
N GLN A 257 -0.11 -15.34 8.05
CA GLN A 257 -0.98 -14.48 8.87
C GLN A 257 -2.18 -13.97 8.07
N ILE A 258 -1.98 -13.57 6.82
CA ILE A 258 -3.07 -13.17 5.92
C ILE A 258 -4.02 -14.33 5.62
N ARG A 259 -3.51 -15.56 5.45
CA ARG A 259 -4.34 -16.75 5.29
C ARG A 259 -5.19 -17.03 6.53
N ASN A 260 -4.64 -16.83 7.73
CA ASN A 260 -5.41 -16.94 8.98
C ASN A 260 -6.54 -15.89 9.03
N LEU A 261 -6.30 -14.67 8.53
CA LEU A 261 -7.35 -13.65 8.40
C LEU A 261 -8.45 -14.05 7.41
N GLN A 262 -8.09 -14.67 6.28
CA GLN A 262 -9.08 -15.20 5.32
C GLN A 262 -10.00 -16.23 5.99
N ALA A 263 -9.42 -17.15 6.77
CA ALA A 263 -10.19 -18.15 7.52
C ALA A 263 -11.13 -17.50 8.53
N LEU A 264 -10.63 -16.53 9.31
CA LEU A 264 -11.45 -15.76 10.25
C LEU A 264 -12.63 -15.08 9.55
N ILE A 265 -12.40 -14.45 8.39
CA ILE A 265 -13.46 -13.82 7.61
C ILE A 265 -14.50 -14.84 7.12
N GLY A 266 -14.06 -16.03 6.71
CA GLY A 266 -14.97 -17.13 6.34
C GLY A 266 -15.91 -17.53 7.49
N VAL A 267 -15.39 -17.58 8.71
CA VAL A 267 -16.18 -17.88 9.92
C VAL A 267 -17.23 -16.80 10.17
N PHE A 268 -16.85 -15.53 10.19
CA PHE A 268 -17.81 -14.42 10.38
C PHE A 268 -18.90 -14.37 9.31
N ARG A 269 -18.56 -14.60 8.03
CA ARG A 269 -19.56 -14.68 6.96
C ARG A 269 -20.57 -15.80 7.17
N THR A 270 -20.12 -16.91 7.74
CA THR A 270 -21.00 -18.03 8.10
C THR A 270 -21.94 -17.62 9.23
N PHE A 271 -21.42 -16.96 10.27
CA PHE A 271 -22.26 -16.41 11.35
C PHE A 271 -23.28 -15.38 10.86
N GLU A 272 -22.90 -14.45 9.99
CA GLU A 272 -23.86 -13.49 9.42
C GLU A 272 -24.99 -14.17 8.65
N LYS A 273 -24.69 -15.24 7.91
CA LYS A 273 -25.71 -16.02 7.19
C LYS A 273 -26.67 -16.70 8.16
N VAL A 274 -26.13 -17.32 9.20
CA VAL A 274 -26.93 -17.98 10.25
C VAL A 274 -27.81 -16.97 10.98
N GLN A 275 -27.26 -15.83 11.40
CA GLN A 275 -28.01 -14.78 12.09
C GLN A 275 -29.12 -14.20 11.20
N LYS A 276 -28.84 -13.94 9.91
CA LYS A 276 -29.88 -13.53 8.94
C LYS A 276 -30.99 -14.57 8.81
N HIS A 277 -30.67 -15.85 8.94
CA HIS A 277 -31.67 -16.92 8.90
C HIS A 277 -32.51 -16.96 10.19
N LEU A 278 -31.88 -16.86 11.36
CA LEU A 278 -32.58 -16.81 12.66
C LEU A 278 -33.53 -15.60 12.76
N ASN A 279 -33.07 -14.43 12.34
CA ASN A 279 -33.90 -13.21 12.31
C ASN A 279 -35.13 -13.36 11.39
N ARG A 280 -35.02 -14.13 10.30
CA ARG A 280 -36.17 -14.44 9.42
C ARG A 280 -37.17 -15.40 10.06
N LEU A 281 -36.72 -16.22 10.99
CA LEU A 281 -37.56 -17.15 11.75
C LEU A 281 -38.16 -16.51 13.01
N GLY A 282 -37.87 -15.24 13.28
CA GLY A 282 -38.33 -14.54 14.49
C GLY A 282 -37.71 -15.10 15.78
N VAL A 283 -36.56 -15.76 15.67
CA VAL A 283 -35.77 -16.23 16.80
C VAL A 283 -34.74 -15.16 17.10
N ASP A 284 -34.99 -14.38 18.15
CA ASP A 284 -34.01 -13.44 18.74
C ASP A 284 -32.90 -14.20 19.49
#